data_AF-A0A439KFM5-F1
#
_entry.id   AF-A0A439KFM5-F1
#
_cell.length_a   1.000
_cell.length_b   1.000
_cell.length_c   1.000
_cell.angle_alpha   90.00
_cell.angle_beta   90.00
_cell.angle_gamma   90.00
#
_symmetry.space_group_name_H-M   'P 1'
#
loop_
_entity.id
_entity.type
_entity.pdbx_description
1 polymer ?
#
loop_
_entity_poly.entity_id
_entity_poly.type
_entity_poly.pdbx_seq_one_letter_code
_entity_poly.pdbx_strand_id
1 'polypeptide(L)'
;EERTAWVVDYADGKGVRRLKTFVKKKDADTFEATAKVEVREGSHVADSASVTVKTAGAFWIATGEQEGLERSSIDQRKRHLKLHIEPFLSSTLLSQLTVPAVREFQDRLRKSGRSQVMT
;
A
#
# COMPACT_ATOMS: atom_id res chain seq x y z
N GLU A 1 9.97 25.37 24.91
CA GLU A 1 10.78 24.19 24.53
C GLU A 1 11.08 24.25 23.04
N GLU A 2 12.36 24.28 22.67
CA GLU A 2 12.78 24.10 21.28
C GLU A 2 12.78 22.62 20.95
N ARG A 3 11.99 22.21 19.94
CA ARG A 3 12.01 20.84 19.41
C ARG A 3 12.79 20.85 18.10
N THR A 4 13.91 20.14 18.06
CA THR A 4 14.69 19.89 16.85
C THR A 4 14.27 18.57 16.21
N ALA A 5 14.03 18.56 14.90
CA ALA A 5 13.73 17.36 14.12
C ALA A 5 14.63 17.29 12.89
N TRP A 6 14.92 16.08 12.43
CA TRP A 6 15.65 15.83 11.20
C TRP A 6 14.65 15.78 10.04
N VAL A 7 14.91 16.49 8.95
CA VAL A 7 13.99 16.57 7.82
C VAL A 7 14.69 16.10 6.56
N VAL A 8 14.05 15.16 5.85
CA VAL A 8 14.45 14.77 4.50
C VAL A 8 13.52 15.48 3.52
N ASP A 9 14.11 16.23 2.60
CA ASP A 9 13.42 16.94 1.52
C ASP A 9 13.82 16.30 0.18
N TYR A 10 12.84 15.86 -0.60
CA TYR A 10 13.07 15.15 -1.86
C TYR A 10 11.91 15.36 -2.83
N ALA A 11 12.14 15.10 -4.13
CA ALA A 11 11.09 15.04 -5.12
C ALA A 11 10.69 13.58 -5.37
N ASP A 12 9.40 13.28 -5.42
CA ASP A 12 8.91 11.94 -5.77
C ASP A 12 8.96 11.68 -7.29
N GLY A 13 8.57 10.48 -7.72
CA GLY A 13 8.56 10.10 -9.13
C GLY A 13 7.65 10.94 -10.04
N LYS A 14 6.77 11.78 -9.47
CA LYS A 14 5.93 12.75 -10.20
C LYS A 14 6.48 14.17 -10.16
N GLY A 15 7.69 14.36 -9.62
CA GLY A 15 8.32 15.68 -9.44
C GLY A 15 7.70 16.50 -8.32
N VAL A 16 6.85 15.90 -7.46
CA VAL A 16 6.23 16.60 -6.35
C VAL A 16 7.20 16.64 -5.18
N ARG A 17 7.42 17.83 -4.62
CA ARG A 17 8.26 18.01 -3.42
C ARG A 17 7.61 17.35 -2.20
N ARG A 18 8.40 16.57 -1.46
CA ARG A 18 8.00 15.79 -0.28
C ARG A 18 8.93 16.09 0.88
N LEU A 19 8.35 16.12 2.07
CA LEU A 19 9.06 16.30 3.33
C LEU A 19 8.70 15.15 4.26
N LYS A 20 9.72 14.53 4.88
CA LYS A 20 9.53 13.56 5.95
C LYS A 20 10.42 13.91 7.14
N THR A 21 9.80 13.98 8.31
CA THR A 21 10.48 14.38 9.55
C THR A 21 10.76 13.17 10.43
N PHE A 22 11.93 13.15 11.06
CA PHE A 22 12.42 12.09 11.92
C PHE A 22 12.94 12.66 13.24
N VAL A 23 12.81 11.87 14.30
CA VAL A 23 13.38 12.21 15.60
C VAL A 23 14.90 12.01 15.62
N LYS A 24 15.40 10.98 14.92
CA LYS A 24 16.82 10.61 14.90
C LYS A 24 17.41 10.81 13.51
N LYS A 25 18.64 11.35 13.46
CA LYS A 25 19.39 11.55 12.22
C LYS A 25 19.58 10.24 11.45
N LYS A 26 19.95 9.18 12.14
CA LYS A 26 20.19 7.86 11.52
C LYS A 26 18.98 7.36 10.73
N ASP A 27 17.78 7.60 11.24
CA ASP A 27 16.54 7.18 10.59
C ASP A 27 16.27 8.02 9.34
N ALA A 28 16.57 9.32 9.40
CA ALA A 28 16.52 10.23 8.26
C ALA A 28 17.52 9.82 7.16
N ASP A 29 18.79 9.60 7.52
CA ASP A 29 19.85 9.21 6.58
C ASP A 29 19.53 7.87 5.90
N THR A 30 18.99 6.91 6.67
CA THR A 30 18.54 5.61 6.15
C THR A 30 17.39 5.79 5.16
N PHE A 31 16.39 6.58 5.53
CA PHE A 31 15.24 6.85 4.67
C PHE A 31 15.65 7.56 3.37
N GLU A 32 16.53 8.56 3.44
CA GLU A 32 17.00 9.29 2.27
C GLU A 32 17.71 8.36 1.28
N ALA A 33 18.61 7.50 1.76
CA ALA A 33 19.34 6.55 0.92
C ALA A 33 18.38 5.59 0.19
N THR A 34 17.38 5.07 0.90
CA THR A 34 16.37 4.16 0.32
C THR A 34 15.44 4.90 -0.65
N ALA A 35 14.85 6.02 -0.23
CA ALA A 35 13.88 6.77 -1.03
C ALA A 35 14.49 7.26 -2.34
N LYS A 36 15.77 7.66 -2.34
CA LYS A 36 16.47 8.09 -3.57
C LYS A 36 16.58 6.98 -4.61
N VAL A 37 16.82 5.73 -4.17
CA VAL A 37 16.86 4.56 -5.07
C VAL A 37 15.46 4.23 -5.56
N GLU A 38 14.48 4.13 -4.68
CA GLU A 38 13.09 3.81 -5.03
C GLU A 38 12.47 4.85 -5.98
N VAL A 39 12.77 6.14 -5.80
CA VAL A 39 12.32 7.21 -6.72
C VAL A 39 12.95 7.02 -8.09
N ARG A 40 14.26 6.72 -8.15
CA ARG A 40 14.96 6.44 -9.41
C ARG A 40 14.38 5.22 -10.13
N GLU A 41 13.98 4.20 -9.38
CA GLU A 41 13.35 2.97 -9.89
C GLU A 41 11.86 3.14 -10.22
N GLY A 42 11.26 4.30 -9.89
CA GLY A 42 9.84 4.57 -10.10
C GLY A 42 8.91 3.79 -9.16
N SER A 43 9.44 3.17 -8.11
CA SER A 43 8.69 2.36 -7.14
C SER A 43 8.27 3.15 -5.89
N HIS A 44 8.87 4.32 -5.64
CA HIS A 44 8.56 5.11 -4.46
C HIS A 44 7.19 5.80 -4.55
N VAL A 45 6.33 5.56 -3.56
CA VAL A 45 5.11 6.33 -3.31
C VAL A 45 5.15 6.83 -1.87
N ALA A 46 5.17 8.16 -1.70
CA ALA A 46 5.12 8.77 -0.37
C ALA A 46 3.84 8.38 0.37
N ASP A 47 3.93 8.13 1.68
CA ASP A 47 2.78 7.71 2.50
C ASP A 47 1.60 8.69 2.38
N SER A 48 1.85 10.00 2.31
CA SER A 48 0.82 11.04 2.16
C SER A 48 0.11 11.04 0.81
N ALA A 49 0.68 10.37 -0.20
CA ALA A 49 0.06 10.18 -1.51
C ALA A 49 -0.35 8.72 -1.76
N SER A 50 -0.08 7.82 -0.82
CA SER A 50 -0.52 6.44 -0.90
C SER A 50 -1.98 6.33 -0.50
N VAL A 51 -2.71 5.46 -1.19
CA VAL A 51 -4.08 5.13 -0.82
C VAL A 51 -4.09 3.84 -0.02
N THR A 52 -5.17 3.62 0.75
CA THR A 52 -5.33 2.35 1.47
C THR A 52 -5.63 1.20 0.51
N VAL A 53 -5.35 -0.04 0.93
CA VAL A 53 -5.69 -1.25 0.18
C VAL A 53 -7.19 -1.29 -0.16
N LYS A 54 -8.06 -0.83 0.75
CA LYS A 54 -9.50 -0.71 0.49
C LYS A 54 -9.79 0.21 -0.69
N THR A 55 -9.19 1.40 -0.67
CA THR A 55 -9.39 2.42 -1.72
C THR A 55 -8.84 1.92 -3.06
N ALA A 56 -7.66 1.31 -3.05
CA ALA A 56 -7.07 0.69 -4.23
C ALA A 56 -7.93 -0.44 -4.80
N GLY A 57 -8.52 -1.28 -3.93
CA GLY A 57 -9.45 -2.32 -4.34
C GLY A 57 -10.72 -1.77 -5.00
N ALA A 58 -11.24 -0.63 -4.51
CA ALA A 58 -12.36 0.05 -5.14
C ALA A 58 -12.00 0.57 -6.54
N PHE A 59 -10.80 1.16 -6.71
CA PHE A 59 -10.31 1.57 -8.04
C PHE A 59 -10.16 0.37 -8.98
N TRP A 60 -9.61 -0.75 -8.51
CA TRP A 60 -9.47 -1.98 -9.31
C TRP A 60 -10.81 -2.51 -9.84
N ILE A 61 -11.88 -2.43 -9.03
CA ILE A 61 -13.23 -2.79 -9.45
C ILE A 61 -13.77 -1.80 -10.48
N ALA A 62 -13.65 -0.50 -10.21
CA ALA A 62 -14.15 0.56 -11.09
C ALA A 62 -13.47 0.54 -12.47
N THR A 63 -12.15 0.32 -12.52
CA THR A 63 -11.41 0.14 -13.77
C THR A 63 -11.94 -1.05 -14.55
N GLY A 64 -12.17 -2.19 -13.89
CA GLY A 64 -12.72 -3.36 -14.57
C GLY A 64 -14.13 -3.15 -15.13
N GLU A 65 -14.97 -2.38 -14.42
CA GLU A 65 -16.31 -2.00 -14.93
C GLU A 65 -16.20 -1.08 -16.16
N GLN A 66 -15.27 -0.12 -16.15
CA GLN A 66 -15.02 0.79 -17.27
C GLN A 66 -14.44 0.09 -18.50
N GLU A 67 -13.58 -0.91 -18.27
CA GLU A 67 -13.00 -1.76 -19.32
C GLU A 67 -14.02 -2.76 -19.90
N GLY A 68 -15.24 -2.83 -19.34
CA GLY A 68 -16.30 -3.70 -19.85
C GLY A 68 -16.10 -5.18 -19.52
N LEU A 69 -15.39 -5.51 -18.43
CA LEU A 69 -15.23 -6.89 -18.00
C LEU A 69 -16.59 -7.54 -17.68
N GLU A 70 -16.67 -8.86 -17.87
CA GLU A 70 -17.87 -9.60 -17.54
C GLU A 70 -18.33 -9.35 -16.10
N ARG A 71 -19.64 -9.19 -15.92
CA ARG A 71 -20.26 -8.95 -14.62
C ARG A 71 -19.87 -10.02 -13.58
N SER A 72 -19.80 -11.28 -14.00
CA SER A 72 -19.36 -12.42 -13.18
C SER A 72 -17.97 -12.20 -12.58
N SER A 73 -17.03 -11.68 -13.39
CA SER A 73 -15.66 -11.36 -12.99
C SER A 73 -15.64 -10.20 -12.01
N ILE A 74 -16.40 -9.13 -12.28
CA ILE A 74 -16.52 -7.99 -11.36
C ILE A 74 -17.12 -8.41 -10.02
N ASP A 75 -18.17 -9.23 -10.03
CA ASP A 75 -18.80 -9.75 -8.81
C ASP A 75 -17.85 -10.63 -8.00
N GLN A 76 -17.03 -11.45 -8.67
CA GLN A 76 -15.98 -12.21 -8.01
C GLN A 76 -14.93 -11.29 -7.35
N ARG A 77 -14.46 -10.26 -8.05
CA ARG A 77 -13.51 -9.26 -7.49
C ARG A 77 -14.11 -8.54 -6.27
N LYS A 78 -15.37 -8.10 -6.35
CA LYS A 78 -16.12 -7.49 -5.24
C LYS A 78 -16.19 -8.42 -4.03
N ARG A 79 -16.51 -9.70 -4.24
CA ARG A 79 -16.53 -10.71 -3.17
C ARG A 79 -15.15 -10.91 -2.54
N HIS A 80 -14.09 -11.01 -3.34
CA HIS A 80 -12.73 -11.14 -2.81
C HIS A 80 -12.30 -9.93 -1.99
N LEU A 81 -12.56 -8.72 -2.49
CA LEU A 81 -12.25 -7.51 -1.77
C LEU A 81 -12.99 -7.47 -0.42
N LYS A 82 -14.31 -7.64 -0.43
CA LYS A 82 -15.16 -7.51 0.76
C LYS A 82 -14.93 -8.62 1.80
N LEU A 83 -14.84 -9.86 1.36
CA LEU A 83 -14.81 -11.02 2.26
C LEU A 83 -13.40 -11.44 2.66
N HIS A 84 -12.40 -11.18 1.80
CA HIS A 84 -11.07 -11.71 2.02
C HIS A 84 -10.03 -10.63 2.28
N ILE A 85 -10.13 -9.43 1.70
CA ILE A 85 -9.06 -8.42 1.81
C ILE A 85 -9.39 -7.36 2.87
N GLU A 86 -10.54 -6.68 2.75
CA GLU A 86 -10.95 -5.58 3.63
C GLU A 86 -10.92 -5.93 5.14
N PRO A 87 -11.34 -7.13 5.58
CA PRO A 87 -11.36 -7.46 7.00
C PRO A 87 -9.97 -7.48 7.66
N PHE A 88 -8.90 -7.52 6.88
CA PHE A 88 -7.53 -7.68 7.39
C PHE A 88 -6.57 -6.56 7.01
N LEU A 89 -6.81 -5.89 5.88
CA LEU A 89 -5.88 -4.92 5.28
C LEU A 89 -6.54 -3.57 4.93
N SER A 90 -7.81 -3.33 5.27
CA SER A 90 -8.54 -2.14 4.78
C SER A 90 -7.88 -0.80 5.07
N SER A 91 -7.23 -0.62 6.22
CA SER A 91 -6.57 0.63 6.63
C SER A 91 -5.08 0.68 6.26
N THR A 92 -4.50 -0.40 5.76
CA THR A 92 -3.08 -0.44 5.37
C THR A 92 -2.88 0.42 4.13
N LEU A 93 -1.91 1.34 4.17
CA LEU A 93 -1.47 2.10 2.98
C LEU A 93 -0.73 1.16 2.02
N LEU A 94 -0.91 1.33 0.71
CA LEU A 94 -0.18 0.53 -0.28
C LEU A 94 1.34 0.71 -0.17
N SER A 95 1.82 1.90 0.18
CA SER A 95 3.25 2.17 0.43
C SER A 95 3.82 1.41 1.62
N GLN A 96 2.94 0.94 2.52
CA GLN A 96 3.29 0.18 3.71
C GLN A 96 3.01 -1.32 3.56
N LEU A 97 2.47 -1.76 2.41
CA LEU A 97 2.17 -3.16 2.16
C LEU A 97 3.44 -3.90 1.77
N THR A 98 4.04 -4.60 2.73
CA THR A 98 5.30 -5.33 2.53
C THR A 98 5.04 -6.81 2.19
N VAL A 99 6.06 -7.48 1.62
CA VAL A 99 6.00 -8.93 1.34
C VAL A 99 5.69 -9.75 2.61
N PRO A 100 6.34 -9.51 3.77
CA PRO A 100 5.97 -10.18 5.02
C PRO A 100 4.51 -9.94 5.42
N ALA A 101 3.99 -8.72 5.29
CA ALA A 101 2.59 -8.42 5.62
C ALA A 101 1.61 -9.19 4.72
N VAL A 102 1.94 -9.38 3.44
CA VAL A 102 1.15 -10.22 2.52
C VAL A 102 1.21 -11.70 2.92
N ARG A 103 2.37 -12.20 3.36
CA ARG A 103 2.49 -13.59 3.86
C ARG A 103 1.66 -13.81 5.11
N GLU A 104 1.75 -12.91 6.08
CA GLU A 104 0.93 -12.97 7.29
C GLU A 104 -0.56 -12.90 6.97
N PHE A 105 -0.95 -12.06 6.01
CA PHE A 105 -2.32 -12.02 5.50
C PHE A 105 -2.78 -13.38 4.94
N GLN A 106 -1.94 -14.06 4.14
CA GLN A 106 -2.26 -15.40 3.64
C GLN A 106 -2.49 -16.41 4.78
N ASP A 107 -1.66 -16.35 5.83
CA ASP A 107 -1.83 -17.24 6.99
C ASP A 107 -3.09 -16.91 7.80
N ARG A 108 -3.43 -15.63 7.95
CA ARG A 108 -4.69 -15.20 8.58
C ARG A 108 -5.90 -15.69 7.80
N LEU A 109 -5.87 -15.64 6.46
CA LEU A 109 -6.94 -16.21 5.63
C LEU A 109 -7.15 -17.69 5.94
N ARG A 110 -6.07 -18.50 5.91
CA ARG A 110 -6.14 -19.93 6.19
C ARG A 110 -6.69 -20.22 7.59
N LYS A 111 -6.19 -19.53 8.63
CA LYS A 111 -6.65 -19.68 10.02
C LYS A 111 -8.11 -19.30 10.20
N SER A 112 -8.61 -18.33 9.43
CA SER A 112 -10.02 -17.91 9.46
C SER A 112 -10.96 -18.77 8.62
N GLY A 113 -10.49 -19.91 8.09
CA GLY A 113 -11.27 -20.80 7.23
C GLY A 113 -11.63 -20.20 5.87
N ARG A 114 -10.88 -19.18 5.42
CA ARG A 114 -11.12 -18.47 4.16
C ARG A 114 -10.12 -18.90 3.10
N SER A 115 -10.54 -18.86 1.84
CA SER A 115 -9.68 -19.12 0.67
C SER A 115 -8.94 -20.47 0.73
N GLN A 116 -9.55 -21.48 1.33
CA GLN A 116 -9.03 -22.85 1.23
C GLN A 116 -9.25 -23.37 -0.19
N VAL A 117 -8.34 -24.23 -0.67
CA VAL A 117 -8.53 -24.94 -1.93
C VAL A 117 -9.84 -25.71 -1.81
N MET A 118 -10.82 -25.41 -2.65
CA MET A 118 -12.01 -26.25 -2.78
C MET A 118 -11.51 -27.62 -3.21
N THR A 119 -11.61 -28.59 -2.30
CA THR A 119 -11.28 -30.00 -2.56
C THR A 119 -12.48 -30.66 -3.24
#